data_AF-A0A952CKK3-F1
#
_entry.id   AF-A0A952CKK3-F1
#
_cell.length_a   1.000
_cell.length_b   1.000
_cell.length_c   1.000
_cell.angle_alpha   90.00
_cell.angle_beta   90.00
_cell.angle_gamma   90.00
#
_symmetry.space_group_name_H-M   'P 1'
#
loop_
_entity.id
_entity.type
_entity.pdbx_description
1 polymer ?
#
loop_
_entity_poly.entity_id
_entity_poly.type
_entity_poly.pdbx_seq_one_letter_code
_entity_poly.pdbx_strand_id
1 'polypeptide(L)'
;MFGHWLNARLKSARLALQNGRLDDAFGQLARPDTLGDAAAAPLLDELARSLAARARLHLQAGRYREAIGDLDRLAAIGREDHEANALRERAAGEWRHRLERHRNLDDAQREAAERIHLGRLESGRLAVERIEDAPRREQLREALDLRVQRCEQLLDRAVEAQASGDLLNACRLWGEAVARHGSTRRADELARELLPAIRAQVSDWLRAGRLDRFRAAVRSAGVLRQLDPHWSELERDASLVQIAGNQLAAGEFGKLRETLVRLAGAHADAQWIAPLLEAVRDILEAEERLLASPLGMIDPALRSSARFLSAAGASDAHNSEQAVVAAPEEAGAAMELSGRGLLLLVDGTGSCLLLPRPRVRLGREGSGVEVPLPGPLQAHHADIVREGEDYFLEARGRVRVNHRPAQRVLLRDGDRIVLGESAKMTFHQPSAKSATAVLKLSSRSRLAQDVECIVLFDGACTLGPQASAHVRTREGDTRVVLYEWEGRLYGRSDPSGAARPGRGAPLLAGQTRDFGDVRITVKAYDPASRGRVA
;
A
#
# COMPACT_ATOMS: atom_id res chain seq x y z
N MET A 1 35.29 61.93 12.66
CA MET A 1 35.34 61.69 11.19
C MET A 1 34.06 61.09 10.59
N PHE A 2 32.99 60.80 11.35
CA PHE A 2 31.78 60.14 10.82
C PHE A 2 30.80 61.03 10.05
N GLY A 3 30.79 62.37 10.25
CA GLY A 3 29.83 63.28 9.62
C GLY A 3 29.98 63.46 8.09
N HIS A 4 31.17 63.21 7.54
CA HIS A 4 31.42 63.43 6.11
C HIS A 4 30.75 62.37 5.20
N TRP A 5 30.66 61.14 5.71
CA TRP A 5 30.01 60.02 5.02
C TRP A 5 28.47 60.11 5.04
N LEU A 6 27.91 60.68 6.11
CA LEU A 6 26.47 60.92 6.23
C LEU A 6 25.99 61.96 5.21
N ASN A 7 26.68 63.09 5.10
CA ASN A 7 26.36 64.13 4.12
C ASN A 7 26.45 63.64 2.67
N ALA A 8 27.49 62.85 2.34
CA ALA A 8 27.62 62.24 1.01
C ALA A 8 26.42 61.31 0.71
N ARG A 9 25.96 60.56 1.71
CA ARG A 9 24.82 59.66 1.59
C ARG A 9 23.50 60.39 1.40
N LEU A 10 23.23 61.44 2.20
CA LEU A 10 22.03 62.26 2.05
C LEU A 10 21.98 62.93 0.67
N LYS A 11 23.12 63.38 0.14
CA LYS A 11 23.22 63.92 -1.22
C LYS A 11 22.93 62.85 -2.28
N SER A 12 23.47 61.64 -2.11
CA SER A 12 23.19 60.51 -3.01
C SER A 12 21.72 60.07 -2.96
N ALA A 13 21.11 60.03 -1.77
CA ALA A 13 19.71 59.68 -1.59
C ALA A 13 18.79 60.71 -2.26
N ARG A 14 19.09 62.01 -2.10
CA ARG A 14 18.37 63.10 -2.78
C ARG A 14 18.42 62.95 -4.30
N LEU A 15 19.60 62.66 -4.86
CA LEU A 15 19.75 62.43 -6.30
C LEU A 15 18.97 61.19 -6.77
N ALA A 16 18.94 60.13 -5.97
CA ALA A 16 18.15 58.93 -6.27
C ALA A 16 16.65 59.23 -6.30
N LEU A 17 16.13 59.99 -5.32
CA LEU A 17 14.73 60.43 -5.26
C LEU A 17 14.34 61.29 -6.46
N GLN A 18 15.17 62.30 -6.79
CA GLN A 18 14.94 63.18 -7.95
C GLN A 18 14.86 62.41 -9.27
N ASN A 19 15.59 61.29 -9.37
CA ASN A 19 15.59 60.42 -10.55
C ASN A 19 14.55 59.30 -10.48
N GLY A 20 13.64 59.29 -9.49
CA GLY A 20 12.61 58.27 -9.31
C GLY A 20 13.15 56.88 -8.91
N ARG A 21 14.42 56.77 -8.52
CA ARG A 21 15.06 55.50 -8.09
C ARG A 21 14.79 55.24 -6.62
N LEU A 22 13.54 54.88 -6.32
CA LEU A 22 13.06 54.72 -4.94
C LEU A 22 13.78 53.60 -4.17
N ASP A 23 14.16 52.52 -4.83
CA ASP A 23 14.88 51.39 -4.20
C ASP A 23 16.30 51.79 -3.79
N ASP A 24 17.01 52.54 -4.64
CA ASP A 24 18.33 53.10 -4.34
C ASP A 24 18.23 54.11 -3.19
N ALA A 25 17.23 54.99 -3.23
CA ALA A 25 16.98 55.97 -2.16
C ALA A 25 16.69 55.29 -0.82
N PHE A 26 15.86 54.24 -0.82
CA PHE A 26 15.58 53.44 0.37
C PHE A 26 16.85 52.78 0.93
N GLY A 27 17.67 52.14 0.08
CA GLY A 27 18.91 51.49 0.53
C GLY A 27 19.92 52.45 1.18
N GLN A 28 19.87 53.73 0.81
CA GLN A 28 20.70 54.78 1.43
C GLN A 28 20.09 55.34 2.72
N LEU A 29 18.76 55.45 2.81
CA LEU A 29 18.04 56.11 3.91
C LEU A 29 17.58 55.16 5.03
N ALA A 30 17.45 53.86 4.78
CA ALA A 30 17.00 52.86 5.76
C ALA A 30 18.07 52.46 6.79
N ARG A 31 19.22 53.16 6.85
CA ARG A 31 20.30 52.83 7.77
C ARG A 31 20.06 53.47 9.14
N PRO A 32 20.53 52.85 10.24
CA PRO A 32 20.29 53.37 11.59
C PRO A 32 20.83 54.79 11.82
N ASP A 33 21.98 55.12 11.20
CA ASP A 33 22.62 56.42 11.29
C ASP A 33 21.87 57.53 10.53
N THR A 34 21.08 57.18 9.50
CA THR A 34 20.21 58.14 8.78
C THR A 34 18.83 58.28 9.40
N LEU A 35 18.28 57.23 10.02
CA LEU A 35 16.93 57.25 10.62
C LEU A 35 16.82 58.21 11.82
N GLY A 36 17.90 58.40 12.57
CA GLY A 36 17.94 59.29 13.74
C GLY A 36 18.37 60.74 13.45
N ASP A 37 18.75 61.06 12.21
CA ASP A 37 19.29 62.38 11.88
C ASP A 37 18.18 63.36 11.41
N ALA A 38 18.11 64.53 12.04
CA ALA A 38 17.13 65.57 11.72
C ALA A 38 17.25 66.07 10.25
N ALA A 39 18.45 66.08 9.68
CA ALA A 39 18.68 66.48 8.29
C ALA A 39 18.18 65.43 7.27
N ALA A 40 17.97 64.18 7.70
CA ALA A 40 17.42 63.12 6.86
C ALA A 40 15.88 63.13 6.80
N ALA A 41 15.22 63.72 7.81
CA ALA A 41 13.77 63.75 7.94
C ALA A 41 13.00 64.18 6.66
N PRO A 42 13.34 65.29 5.98
CA PRO A 42 12.59 65.70 4.78
C PRO A 42 12.74 64.71 3.61
N LEU A 43 13.90 64.05 3.49
CA LEU A 43 14.14 63.03 2.46
C LEU A 43 13.39 61.73 2.78
N LEU A 44 13.28 61.37 4.05
CA LEU A 44 12.48 60.24 4.51
C LEU A 44 10.98 60.48 4.24
N ASP A 45 10.46 61.69 4.46
CA ASP A 45 9.06 62.04 4.18
C ASP A 45 8.77 62.06 2.67
N GLU A 46 9.71 62.54 1.86
CA GLU A 46 9.61 62.50 0.40
C GLU A 46 9.61 61.05 -0.13
N LEU A 47 10.57 60.23 0.33
CA LEU A 47 10.62 58.80 0.02
C LEU A 47 9.32 58.10 0.43
N ALA A 48 8.79 58.43 1.62
CA ALA A 48 7.55 57.84 2.12
C ALA A 48 6.35 58.15 1.21
N ARG A 49 6.17 59.42 0.80
CA ARG A 49 5.11 59.79 -0.15
C ARG A 49 5.25 59.05 -1.49
N SER A 50 6.47 58.94 -2.01
CA SER A 50 6.73 58.26 -3.28
C SER A 50 6.49 56.75 -3.20
N LEU A 51 6.91 56.09 -2.12
CA LEU A 51 6.66 54.66 -1.90
C LEU A 51 5.16 54.39 -1.71
N ALA A 52 4.45 55.22 -0.95
CA ALA A 52 2.99 55.11 -0.80
C ALA A 52 2.26 55.28 -2.15
N ALA A 53 2.67 56.26 -2.97
CA ALA A 53 2.13 56.44 -4.30
C ALA A 53 2.41 55.23 -5.22
N ARG A 54 3.63 54.69 -5.21
CA ARG A 54 4.00 53.50 -5.99
C ARG A 54 3.23 52.26 -5.53
N ALA A 55 3.03 52.08 -4.22
CA ALA A 55 2.22 51.01 -3.66
C ALA A 55 0.75 51.09 -4.13
N ARG A 56 0.14 52.28 -4.18
CA ARG A 56 -1.23 52.47 -4.73
C ARG A 56 -1.30 52.06 -6.21
N LEU A 57 -0.30 52.43 -7.01
CA LEU A 57 -0.22 52.02 -8.42
C LEU A 57 -0.03 50.50 -8.56
N HIS A 58 0.81 49.88 -7.72
CA HIS A 58 0.95 48.43 -7.69
C HIS A 58 -0.37 47.74 -7.34
N LEU A 59 -1.11 48.25 -6.35
CA LEU A 59 -2.41 47.73 -5.95
C LEU A 59 -3.43 47.84 -7.09
N GLN A 60 -3.52 49.00 -7.75
CA GLN A 60 -4.40 49.21 -8.92
C GLN A 60 -4.05 48.29 -10.09
N ALA A 61 -2.76 47.99 -10.28
CA ALA A 61 -2.28 47.06 -11.29
C ALA A 61 -2.40 45.57 -10.88
N GLY A 62 -2.96 45.25 -9.71
CA GLY A 62 -3.06 43.86 -9.21
C GLY A 62 -1.72 43.22 -8.82
N ARG A 63 -0.67 44.03 -8.68
CA ARG A 63 0.69 43.65 -8.25
C ARG A 63 0.80 43.72 -6.73
N TYR A 64 0.03 42.87 -6.04
CA TYR A 64 -0.17 42.95 -4.60
C TYR A 64 1.12 42.73 -3.80
N ARG A 65 2.02 41.86 -4.27
CA ARG A 65 3.28 41.55 -3.57
C ARG A 65 4.23 42.74 -3.59
N GLU A 66 4.31 43.42 -4.72
CA GLU A 66 5.10 44.63 -4.92
C GLU A 66 4.52 45.79 -4.10
N ALA A 67 3.18 45.92 -4.04
CA ALA A 67 2.52 46.89 -3.17
C ALA A 67 2.86 46.68 -1.69
N ILE A 68 2.77 45.43 -1.20
CA ILE A 68 3.13 45.09 0.19
C ILE A 68 4.62 45.39 0.44
N GLY A 69 5.51 45.05 -0.48
CA GLY A 69 6.95 45.34 -0.35
C GLY A 69 7.27 46.83 -0.23
N ASP A 70 6.54 47.69 -0.96
CA ASP A 70 6.69 49.14 -0.81
C ASP A 70 6.16 49.66 0.53
N LEU A 71 5.08 49.08 1.05
CA LEU A 71 4.53 49.43 2.36
C LEU A 71 5.41 48.91 3.51
N ASP A 72 6.04 47.74 3.38
CA ASP A 72 7.00 47.22 4.36
C ASP A 72 8.24 48.12 4.45
N ARG A 73 8.63 48.75 3.34
CA ARG A 73 9.69 49.76 3.32
C ARG A 73 9.29 51.04 4.05
N LEU A 74 8.01 51.46 3.99
CA LEU A 74 7.51 52.57 4.81
C LEU A 74 7.62 52.29 6.30
N ALA A 75 7.23 51.07 6.71
CA ALA A 75 7.37 50.63 8.09
C ALA A 75 8.84 50.59 8.53
N ALA A 76 9.74 50.10 7.67
CA ALA A 76 11.17 50.01 7.95
C ALA A 76 11.85 51.36 8.18
N ILE A 77 11.33 52.45 7.58
CA ILE A 77 11.82 53.82 7.83
C ILE A 77 11.04 54.57 8.93
N GLY A 78 10.09 53.91 9.61
CA GLY A 78 9.28 54.53 10.65
C GLY A 78 8.39 55.67 10.15
N ARG A 79 7.90 55.58 8.90
CA ARG A 79 6.98 56.54 8.27
C ARG A 79 5.66 55.89 7.85
N GLU A 80 5.20 54.99 8.69
CA GLU A 80 3.92 54.34 8.52
C GLU A 80 2.81 55.21 9.12
N ASP A 81 1.81 55.51 8.29
CA ASP A 81 0.59 56.19 8.71
C ASP A 81 -0.62 55.24 8.64
N HIS A 82 -1.77 55.70 9.13
CA HIS A 82 -3.01 54.93 9.09
C HIS A 82 -3.43 54.55 7.66
N GLU A 83 -3.12 55.39 6.67
CA GLU A 83 -3.47 55.12 5.27
C GLU A 83 -2.61 53.99 4.68
N ALA A 84 -1.30 54.00 4.94
CA ALA A 84 -0.37 52.95 4.55
C ALA A 84 -0.76 51.61 5.18
N ASN A 85 -1.17 51.62 6.46
CA ASN A 85 -1.70 50.44 7.14
C ASN A 85 -2.96 49.90 6.47
N ALA A 86 -3.95 50.75 6.19
CA ALA A 86 -5.18 50.35 5.50
C ALA A 86 -4.89 49.81 4.08
N LEU A 87 -3.95 50.41 3.35
CA LEU A 87 -3.50 49.91 2.04
C LEU A 87 -2.83 48.53 2.17
N ARG A 88 -2.03 48.29 3.22
CA ARG A 88 -1.39 47.00 3.44
C ARG A 88 -2.42 45.92 3.71
N GLU A 89 -3.35 46.18 4.61
CA GLU A 89 -4.42 45.24 4.97
C GLU A 89 -5.24 44.85 3.73
N ARG A 90 -5.61 45.83 2.92
CA ARG A 90 -6.32 45.61 1.66
C ARG A 90 -5.50 44.78 0.67
N ALA A 91 -4.24 45.14 0.43
CA ALA A 91 -3.35 44.40 -0.48
C ALA A 91 -3.14 42.94 -0.02
N ALA A 92 -2.94 42.72 1.28
CA ALA A 92 -2.78 41.40 1.87
C ALA A 92 -4.08 40.58 1.85
N GLY A 93 -5.24 41.22 2.02
CA GLY A 93 -6.55 40.58 1.88
C GLY A 93 -6.78 40.08 0.45
N GLU A 94 -6.61 40.96 -0.54
CA GLU A 94 -6.78 40.60 -1.96
C GLU A 94 -5.80 39.53 -2.43
N TRP A 95 -4.53 39.64 -2.00
CA TRP A 95 -3.52 38.63 -2.33
C TRP A 95 -3.88 37.26 -1.75
N ARG A 96 -4.30 37.18 -0.48
CA ARG A 96 -4.76 35.94 0.15
C ARG A 96 -5.95 35.36 -0.57
N HIS A 97 -6.96 36.17 -0.87
CA HIS A 97 -8.16 35.72 -1.57
C HIS A 97 -7.85 35.21 -2.99
N ARG A 98 -6.89 35.83 -3.70
CA ARG A 98 -6.44 35.34 -5.02
C ARG A 98 -5.66 34.02 -4.92
N LEU A 99 -4.80 33.89 -3.92
CA LEU A 99 -4.04 32.65 -3.68
C LEU A 99 -4.97 31.50 -3.29
N GLU A 100 -5.95 31.77 -2.44
CA GLU A 100 -6.97 30.80 -2.03
C GLU A 100 -7.83 30.36 -3.20
N ARG A 101 -8.30 31.30 -4.05
CA ARG A 101 -9.00 30.95 -5.29
C ARG A 101 -8.15 30.06 -6.21
N HIS A 102 -6.87 30.38 -6.41
CA HIS A 102 -5.97 29.55 -7.21
C HIS A 102 -5.80 28.14 -6.61
N ARG A 103 -5.61 28.05 -5.29
CA ARG A 103 -5.51 26.76 -4.59
C ARG A 103 -6.79 25.94 -4.72
N ASN A 104 -7.95 26.56 -4.52
CA ASN A 104 -9.24 25.89 -4.65
C ASN A 104 -9.47 25.36 -6.07
N LEU A 105 -9.05 26.13 -7.10
CA LEU A 105 -9.09 25.67 -8.49
C LEU A 105 -8.14 24.46 -8.70
N ASP A 106 -6.90 24.54 -8.22
CA ASP A 106 -5.93 23.44 -8.32
C ASP A 106 -6.39 22.18 -7.56
N ASP A 107 -7.03 22.36 -6.41
CA ASP A 107 -7.57 21.28 -5.58
C ASP A 107 -8.77 20.62 -6.27
N ALA A 108 -9.72 21.41 -6.79
CA ALA A 108 -10.87 20.89 -7.54
C ALA A 108 -10.44 20.10 -8.79
N GLN A 109 -9.43 20.59 -9.51
CA GLN A 109 -8.85 19.88 -10.66
C GLN A 109 -8.20 18.56 -10.26
N ARG A 110 -7.40 18.56 -9.18
CA ARG A 110 -6.76 17.34 -8.66
C ARG A 110 -7.80 16.31 -8.22
N GLU A 111 -8.84 16.75 -7.52
CA GLU A 111 -9.93 15.89 -7.08
C GLU A 111 -10.66 15.25 -8.27
N ALA A 112 -10.99 16.03 -9.31
CA ALA A 112 -11.62 15.51 -10.52
C ALA A 112 -10.75 14.46 -11.23
N ALA A 113 -9.46 14.75 -11.40
CA ALA A 113 -8.50 13.84 -12.01
C ALA A 113 -8.33 12.54 -11.18
N GLU A 114 -8.29 12.65 -9.86
CA GLU A 114 -8.19 11.50 -8.96
C GLU A 114 -9.43 10.60 -9.04
N ARG A 115 -10.64 11.18 -9.04
CA ARG A 115 -11.89 10.41 -9.19
C ARG A 115 -11.94 9.64 -10.51
N ILE A 116 -11.52 10.27 -11.62
CA ILE A 116 -11.41 9.60 -12.92
C ILE A 116 -10.36 8.49 -12.86
N HIS A 117 -9.21 8.75 -12.22
CA HIS A 117 -8.14 7.76 -12.10
C HIS A 117 -8.59 6.52 -11.32
N LEU A 118 -9.28 6.72 -10.20
CA LEU A 118 -9.88 5.69 -9.35
C LEU A 118 -11.09 4.98 -9.99
N GLY A 119 -11.47 5.32 -11.22
CA GLY A 119 -12.57 4.67 -11.93
C GLY A 119 -13.96 5.04 -11.43
N ARG A 120 -14.11 6.15 -10.69
CA ARG A 120 -15.42 6.65 -10.24
C ARG A 120 -16.00 7.61 -11.26
N LEU A 121 -16.33 7.10 -12.44
CA LEU A 121 -16.59 7.88 -13.65
C LEU A 121 -17.76 8.87 -13.49
N GLU A 122 -18.87 8.49 -12.86
CA GLU A 122 -20.01 9.39 -12.62
C GLU A 122 -19.67 10.55 -11.68
N SER A 123 -19.02 10.23 -10.55
CA SER A 123 -18.56 11.26 -9.61
C SER A 123 -17.46 12.15 -10.19
N GLY A 124 -16.67 11.60 -11.13
CA GLY A 124 -15.67 12.31 -11.90
C GLY A 124 -16.32 13.29 -12.87
N ARG A 125 -17.38 12.88 -13.59
CA ARG A 125 -18.15 13.74 -14.50
C ARG A 125 -18.67 14.98 -13.77
N LEU A 126 -19.32 14.80 -12.63
CA LEU A 126 -19.80 15.91 -11.81
C LEU A 126 -18.68 16.82 -11.29
N ALA A 127 -17.49 16.26 -11.01
CA ALA A 127 -16.34 17.05 -10.57
C ALA A 127 -15.73 17.88 -11.71
N VAL A 128 -15.67 17.32 -12.93
CA VAL A 128 -15.19 18.01 -14.13
C VAL A 128 -16.08 19.20 -14.47
N GLU A 129 -17.40 19.06 -14.37
CA GLU A 129 -18.35 20.17 -14.64
C GLU A 129 -18.18 21.37 -13.70
N ARG A 130 -17.60 21.17 -12.51
CA ARG A 130 -17.34 22.24 -11.54
C ARG A 130 -16.06 23.03 -11.80
N ILE A 131 -15.24 22.61 -12.77
CA ILE A 131 -13.97 23.28 -13.08
C ILE A 131 -14.25 24.54 -13.88
N GLU A 132 -13.80 25.69 -13.38
CA GLU A 132 -13.99 26.99 -14.04
C GLU A 132 -13.10 27.13 -15.30
N ASP A 133 -11.89 26.59 -15.26
CA ASP A 133 -10.90 26.65 -16.34
C ASP A 133 -11.31 25.82 -17.55
N ALA A 134 -11.78 26.48 -18.62
CA ALA A 134 -12.35 25.86 -19.81
C ALA A 134 -11.43 24.86 -20.55
N PRO A 135 -10.18 25.21 -20.94
CA PRO A 135 -9.29 24.26 -21.61
C PRO A 135 -8.99 23.03 -20.74
N ARG A 136 -8.86 23.22 -19.43
CA ARG A 136 -8.56 22.12 -18.51
C ARG A 136 -9.76 21.22 -18.27
N ARG A 137 -10.96 21.81 -18.18
CA ARG A 137 -12.24 21.08 -18.13
C ARG A 137 -12.41 20.22 -19.37
N GLU A 138 -12.16 20.77 -20.56
CA GLU A 138 -12.27 20.01 -21.82
C GLU A 138 -11.30 18.84 -21.87
N GLN A 139 -10.04 19.05 -21.48
CA GLN A 139 -9.05 17.97 -21.43
C GLN A 139 -9.48 16.81 -20.50
N LEU A 140 -10.02 17.12 -19.32
CA LEU A 140 -10.50 16.09 -18.39
C LEU A 140 -11.78 15.41 -18.88
N ARG A 141 -12.63 16.15 -19.59
CA ARG A 141 -13.84 15.62 -20.23
C ARG A 141 -13.50 14.63 -21.34
N GLU A 142 -12.58 14.98 -22.24
CA GLU A 142 -12.09 14.07 -23.28
C GLU A 142 -11.49 12.79 -22.68
N ALA A 143 -10.68 12.94 -21.61
CA ALA A 143 -10.10 11.79 -20.91
C ALA A 143 -11.16 10.89 -20.26
N LEU A 144 -12.22 11.49 -19.69
CA LEU A 144 -13.36 10.77 -19.13
C LEU A 144 -14.15 10.05 -20.22
N ASP A 145 -14.48 10.74 -21.32
CA ASP A 145 -15.28 10.18 -22.41
C ASP A 145 -14.55 9.03 -23.10
N LEU A 146 -13.24 9.14 -23.34
CA LEU A 146 -12.44 8.03 -23.87
C LEU A 146 -12.46 6.81 -22.93
N ARG A 147 -12.45 7.03 -21.62
CA ARG A 147 -12.47 5.96 -20.61
C ARG A 147 -13.84 5.31 -20.53
N VAL A 148 -14.92 6.09 -20.59
CA VAL A 148 -16.30 5.58 -20.70
C VAL A 148 -16.43 4.74 -21.98
N GLN A 149 -16.02 5.26 -23.14
CA GLN A 149 -16.12 4.54 -24.41
C GLN A 149 -15.41 3.18 -24.37
N ARG A 150 -14.20 3.11 -23.79
CA ARG A 150 -13.48 1.83 -23.64
C ARG A 150 -14.16 0.87 -22.66
N CYS A 151 -14.78 1.39 -21.60
CA CYS A 151 -15.60 0.60 -20.69
C CYS A 151 -16.79 0.00 -21.45
N GLU A 152 -17.54 0.85 -22.16
CA GLU A 152 -18.72 0.47 -22.95
C GLU A 152 -18.39 -0.60 -23.99
N GLN A 153 -17.26 -0.51 -24.70
CA GLN A 153 -16.81 -1.54 -25.65
C GLN A 153 -16.60 -2.92 -25.00
N LEU A 154 -16.09 -2.98 -23.77
CA LEU A 154 -15.95 -4.24 -23.05
C LEU A 154 -17.30 -4.75 -22.54
N LEU A 155 -18.19 -3.85 -22.13
CA LEU A 155 -19.56 -4.20 -21.72
C LEU A 155 -20.39 -4.73 -22.89
N ASP A 156 -20.26 -4.15 -24.09
CA ASP A 156 -20.92 -4.65 -25.31
C ASP A 156 -20.50 -6.10 -25.59
N ARG A 157 -19.20 -6.39 -25.53
CA ARG A 157 -18.67 -7.75 -25.68
C ARG A 157 -19.14 -8.69 -24.56
N ALA A 158 -19.31 -8.19 -23.34
CA ALA A 158 -19.85 -8.96 -22.23
C ALA A 158 -21.33 -9.32 -22.47
N VAL A 159 -22.12 -8.39 -22.99
CA VAL A 159 -23.52 -8.61 -23.39
C VAL A 159 -23.60 -9.64 -24.52
N GLU A 160 -22.74 -9.55 -25.53
CA GLU A 160 -22.66 -10.55 -26.61
C GLU A 160 -22.32 -11.95 -26.06
N ALA A 161 -21.34 -12.03 -25.15
CA ALA A 161 -20.99 -13.29 -24.50
C ALA A 161 -22.17 -13.87 -23.69
N GLN A 162 -22.89 -13.02 -22.94
CA GLN A 162 -24.10 -13.42 -22.21
C GLN A 162 -25.19 -13.94 -23.15
N ALA A 163 -25.44 -13.26 -24.27
CA ALA A 163 -26.42 -13.66 -25.27
C ALA A 163 -26.07 -15.02 -25.92
N SER A 164 -24.77 -15.32 -26.05
CA SER A 164 -24.30 -16.63 -26.53
C SER A 164 -24.34 -17.74 -25.47
N GLY A 165 -24.70 -17.42 -24.22
CA GLY A 165 -24.72 -18.36 -23.10
C GLY A 165 -23.36 -18.58 -22.40
N ASP A 166 -22.31 -17.86 -22.82
CA ASP A 166 -20.98 -17.91 -22.19
C ASP A 166 -20.89 -16.92 -21.01
N LEU A 167 -21.58 -17.28 -19.91
CA LEU A 167 -21.67 -16.43 -18.72
C LEU A 167 -20.32 -16.19 -18.04
N LEU A 168 -19.38 -17.14 -18.13
CA LEU A 168 -18.04 -16.98 -17.54
C LEU A 168 -17.23 -15.93 -18.27
N ASN A 169 -17.22 -15.96 -19.60
CA ASN A 169 -16.57 -14.93 -20.37
C ASN A 169 -17.26 -13.57 -20.21
N ALA A 170 -18.58 -13.53 -20.10
CA ALA A 170 -19.33 -12.31 -19.79
C ALA A 170 -18.90 -11.70 -18.44
N CYS A 171 -18.84 -12.50 -17.37
CA CYS A 171 -18.37 -12.06 -16.05
C CYS A 171 -16.92 -11.56 -16.09
N ARG A 172 -16.05 -12.26 -16.83
CA ARG A 172 -14.64 -11.87 -17.00
C ARG A 172 -14.51 -10.52 -17.72
N LEU A 173 -15.22 -10.33 -18.83
CA LEU A 173 -15.22 -9.08 -19.61
C LEU A 173 -15.80 -7.91 -18.79
N TRP A 174 -16.88 -8.15 -18.05
CA TRP A 174 -17.43 -7.18 -17.11
C TRP A 174 -16.42 -6.79 -16.02
N GLY A 175 -15.77 -7.77 -15.39
CA GLY A 175 -14.75 -7.51 -14.38
C GLY A 175 -13.53 -6.75 -14.93
N GLU A 176 -13.12 -7.07 -16.16
CA GLU A 176 -12.05 -6.36 -16.87
C GLU A 176 -12.45 -4.90 -17.17
N ALA A 177 -13.69 -4.64 -17.56
CA ALA A 177 -14.23 -3.30 -17.78
C ALA A 177 -14.18 -2.46 -16.50
N VAL A 178 -14.72 -2.99 -15.41
CA VAL A 178 -14.77 -2.29 -14.12
C VAL A 178 -13.37 -2.08 -13.54
N ALA A 179 -12.49 -3.09 -13.59
CA ALA A 179 -11.14 -2.99 -13.04
C ALA A 179 -10.24 -2.01 -13.80
N ARG A 180 -10.34 -1.95 -15.14
CA ARG A 180 -9.50 -1.08 -15.96
C ARG A 180 -10.06 0.33 -16.09
N HIS A 181 -11.36 0.43 -16.31
CA HIS A 181 -11.98 1.69 -16.71
C HIS A 181 -12.83 2.31 -15.60
N GLY A 182 -13.28 1.53 -14.63
CA GLY A 182 -14.13 1.99 -13.53
C GLY A 182 -15.58 1.55 -13.71
N SER A 183 -16.42 1.84 -12.71
CA SER A 183 -17.85 1.53 -12.80
C SER A 183 -18.61 2.64 -13.54
N THR A 184 -19.56 2.21 -14.37
CA THR A 184 -20.60 3.04 -14.99
C THR A 184 -21.97 2.50 -14.59
N ARG A 185 -23.02 3.32 -14.74
CA ARG A 185 -24.40 2.85 -14.51
C ARG A 185 -24.73 1.59 -15.31
N ARG A 186 -24.25 1.51 -16.55
CA ARG A 186 -24.44 0.33 -17.42
C ARG A 186 -23.71 -0.89 -16.89
N ALA A 187 -22.50 -0.73 -16.34
CA ALA A 187 -21.79 -1.82 -15.69
C ALA A 187 -22.59 -2.37 -14.49
N ASP A 188 -23.19 -1.49 -13.69
CA ASP A 188 -24.03 -1.89 -12.55
C ASP A 188 -25.35 -2.56 -12.99
N GLU A 189 -25.93 -2.12 -14.12
CA GLU A 189 -27.10 -2.77 -14.75
C GLU A 189 -26.74 -4.18 -15.24
N LEU A 190 -25.66 -4.33 -16.00
CA LEU A 190 -25.21 -5.63 -16.49
C LEU A 190 -24.84 -6.58 -15.36
N ALA A 191 -24.22 -6.09 -14.28
CA ALA A 191 -23.92 -6.91 -13.12
C ALA A 191 -25.18 -7.50 -12.48
N ARG A 192 -26.25 -6.70 -12.36
CA ARG A 192 -27.55 -7.15 -11.82
C ARG A 192 -28.21 -8.22 -12.69
N GLU A 193 -27.96 -8.22 -13.99
CA GLU A 193 -28.46 -9.23 -14.91
C GLU A 193 -27.60 -10.51 -14.90
N LEU A 194 -26.26 -10.35 -14.90
CA LEU A 194 -25.33 -11.48 -14.90
C LEU A 194 -25.38 -12.30 -13.61
N LEU A 195 -25.50 -11.62 -12.47
CA LEU A 195 -25.42 -12.25 -11.14
C LEU A 195 -26.40 -13.42 -10.92
N PRO A 196 -27.73 -13.26 -11.12
CA PRO A 196 -28.65 -14.39 -10.93
C PRO A 196 -28.41 -15.51 -11.94
N ALA A 197 -28.02 -15.17 -13.18
CA ALA A 197 -27.76 -16.15 -14.24
C ALA A 197 -26.53 -17.01 -13.92
N ILE A 198 -25.41 -16.38 -13.53
CA ILE A 198 -24.19 -17.13 -13.18
C ILE A 198 -24.40 -17.93 -11.89
N ARG A 199 -25.12 -17.39 -10.91
CA ARG A 199 -25.44 -18.12 -9.68
C ARG A 199 -26.22 -19.39 -9.98
N ALA A 200 -27.28 -19.30 -10.77
CA ALA A 200 -28.07 -20.47 -11.18
C ALA A 200 -27.20 -21.51 -11.90
N GLN A 201 -26.38 -21.09 -12.86
CA GLN A 201 -25.51 -21.99 -13.61
C GLN A 201 -24.45 -22.68 -12.73
N VAL A 202 -23.86 -21.94 -11.79
CA VAL A 202 -22.86 -22.47 -10.84
C VAL A 202 -23.50 -23.46 -9.87
N SER A 203 -24.68 -23.16 -9.33
CA SER A 203 -25.44 -24.09 -8.49
C SER A 203 -25.82 -25.36 -9.26
N ASP A 204 -26.23 -25.24 -10.53
CA ASP A 204 -26.55 -26.41 -11.36
C ASP A 204 -25.32 -27.29 -11.65
N TRP A 205 -24.13 -26.69 -11.82
CA TRP A 205 -22.88 -27.46 -11.91
C TRP A 205 -22.56 -28.21 -10.63
N LEU A 206 -22.76 -27.60 -9.47
CA LEU A 206 -22.57 -28.27 -8.20
C LEU A 206 -23.56 -29.43 -8.02
N ARG A 207 -24.85 -29.21 -8.27
CA ARG A 207 -25.90 -30.24 -8.19
C ARG A 207 -25.63 -31.42 -9.12
N ALA A 208 -25.20 -31.14 -10.35
CA ALA A 208 -24.90 -32.14 -11.36
C ALA A 208 -23.53 -32.83 -11.17
N GLY A 209 -22.75 -32.48 -10.14
CA GLY A 209 -21.43 -33.07 -9.88
C GLY A 209 -20.34 -32.63 -10.87
N ARG A 210 -20.53 -31.53 -11.60
CA ARG A 210 -19.52 -30.94 -12.50
C ARG A 210 -18.58 -30.02 -11.70
N LEU A 211 -17.84 -30.62 -10.78
CA LEU A 211 -17.05 -29.94 -9.74
C LEU A 211 -15.88 -29.13 -10.30
N ASP A 212 -15.30 -29.55 -11.41
CA ASP A 212 -14.27 -28.83 -12.16
C ASP A 212 -14.79 -27.48 -12.67
N ARG A 213 -15.96 -27.50 -13.33
CA ARG A 213 -16.62 -26.30 -13.87
C ARG A 213 -17.11 -25.38 -12.76
N PHE A 214 -17.75 -25.96 -11.74
CA PHE A 214 -18.16 -25.23 -10.54
C PHE A 214 -17.00 -24.43 -9.94
N ARG A 215 -15.86 -25.08 -9.69
CA ARG A 215 -14.70 -24.41 -9.08
C ARG A 215 -14.04 -23.39 -10.01
N ALA A 216 -13.93 -23.69 -11.30
CA ALA A 216 -13.40 -22.74 -12.27
C ALA A 216 -14.27 -21.47 -12.34
N ALA A 217 -15.59 -21.64 -12.25
CA ALA A 217 -16.57 -20.57 -12.28
C ALA A 217 -16.52 -19.68 -11.04
N VAL A 218 -16.54 -20.29 -9.85
CA VAL A 218 -16.43 -19.56 -8.57
C VAL A 218 -15.17 -18.70 -8.53
N ARG A 219 -14.03 -19.21 -9.00
CA ARG A 219 -12.78 -18.42 -9.11
C ARG A 219 -12.90 -17.28 -10.13
N SER A 220 -13.41 -17.57 -11.33
CA SER A 220 -13.43 -16.60 -12.44
C SER A 220 -14.43 -15.46 -12.21
N ALA A 221 -15.52 -15.73 -11.50
CA ALA A 221 -16.55 -14.74 -11.18
C ALA A 221 -16.40 -14.16 -9.75
N GLY A 222 -15.25 -14.36 -9.08
CA GLY A 222 -14.95 -13.77 -7.76
C GLY A 222 -15.02 -12.24 -7.72
N VAL A 223 -14.90 -11.57 -8.86
CA VAL A 223 -15.12 -10.11 -8.99
C VAL A 223 -16.54 -9.68 -8.57
N LEU A 224 -17.53 -10.59 -8.63
CA LEU A 224 -18.91 -10.33 -8.22
C LEU A 224 -19.12 -10.43 -6.71
N ARG A 225 -18.13 -10.89 -5.93
CA ARG A 225 -18.22 -11.02 -4.47
C ARG A 225 -18.61 -9.72 -3.76
N GLN A 226 -18.17 -8.59 -4.29
CA GLN A 226 -18.50 -7.27 -3.73
C GLN A 226 -19.98 -6.90 -3.92
N LEU A 227 -20.67 -7.55 -4.85
CA LEU A 227 -22.04 -7.25 -5.24
C LEU A 227 -23.06 -8.23 -4.64
N ASP A 228 -22.66 -9.47 -4.32
CA ASP A 228 -23.55 -10.48 -3.74
C ASP A 228 -22.90 -11.24 -2.57
N PRO A 229 -23.42 -11.08 -1.34
CA PRO A 229 -22.98 -11.86 -0.19
C PRO A 229 -23.08 -13.39 -0.38
N HIS A 230 -24.06 -13.88 -1.16
CA HIS A 230 -24.23 -15.33 -1.41
C HIS A 230 -23.05 -15.93 -2.19
N TRP A 231 -22.27 -15.11 -2.90
CA TRP A 231 -21.06 -15.58 -3.56
C TRP A 231 -20.05 -16.15 -2.56
N SER A 232 -20.00 -15.59 -1.34
CA SER A 232 -19.14 -16.08 -0.26
C SER A 232 -19.56 -17.47 0.25
N GLU A 233 -20.81 -17.89 0.01
CA GLU A 233 -21.27 -19.27 0.30
C GLU A 233 -20.74 -20.22 -0.76
N LEU A 234 -20.85 -19.86 -2.05
CA LEU A 234 -20.31 -20.65 -3.15
C LEU A 234 -18.78 -20.81 -3.08
N GLU A 235 -18.05 -19.79 -2.60
CA GLU A 235 -16.60 -19.90 -2.32
C GLU A 235 -16.27 -20.88 -1.20
N ARG A 236 -17.08 -20.89 -0.13
CA ARG A 236 -16.95 -21.87 0.95
C ARG A 236 -17.22 -23.28 0.44
N ASP A 237 -18.24 -23.45 -0.39
CA ASP A 237 -18.57 -24.74 -1.01
C ASP A 237 -17.45 -25.21 -1.96
N ALA A 238 -16.90 -24.32 -2.79
CA ALA A 238 -15.74 -24.61 -3.65
C ALA A 238 -14.51 -25.02 -2.85
N SER A 239 -14.33 -24.45 -1.66
CA SER A 239 -13.25 -24.81 -0.73
C SER A 239 -13.49 -26.20 -0.12
N LEU A 240 -14.72 -26.50 0.32
CA LEU A 240 -15.09 -27.83 0.82
C LEU A 240 -14.91 -28.91 -0.26
N VAL A 241 -15.29 -28.63 -1.51
CA VAL A 241 -15.06 -29.54 -2.65
C VAL A 241 -13.57 -29.79 -2.88
N GLN A 242 -12.72 -28.76 -2.79
CA GLN A 242 -11.26 -28.94 -2.90
C GLN A 242 -10.69 -29.76 -1.73
N ILE A 243 -11.16 -29.52 -0.51
CA ILE A 243 -10.75 -30.28 0.68
C ILE A 243 -11.13 -31.75 0.52
N ALA A 244 -12.37 -32.03 0.10
CA ALA A 244 -12.84 -33.39 -0.17
C ALA A 244 -11.98 -34.08 -1.25
N GLY A 245 -11.67 -33.37 -2.35
CA GLY A 245 -10.77 -33.89 -3.39
C GLY A 245 -9.37 -34.24 -2.87
N ASN A 246 -8.80 -33.40 -1.99
CA ASN A 246 -7.50 -33.67 -1.37
C ASN A 246 -7.54 -34.84 -0.39
N GLN A 247 -8.58 -34.94 0.43
CA GLN A 247 -8.77 -36.06 1.38
C GLN A 247 -8.95 -37.38 0.65
N LEU A 248 -9.70 -37.38 -0.45
CA LEU A 248 -9.83 -38.55 -1.32
C LEU A 248 -8.47 -38.96 -1.89
N ALA A 249 -7.69 -38.01 -2.42
CA ALA A 249 -6.36 -38.29 -2.97
C ALA A 249 -5.37 -38.80 -1.90
N ALA A 250 -5.53 -38.37 -0.65
CA ALA A 250 -4.69 -38.77 0.48
C ALA A 250 -5.17 -40.07 1.17
N GLY A 251 -6.31 -40.65 0.76
CA GLY A 251 -6.91 -41.81 1.43
C GLY A 251 -7.46 -41.52 2.82
N GLU A 252 -7.76 -40.25 3.15
CA GLU A 252 -8.28 -39.84 4.46
C GLU A 252 -9.82 -39.99 4.52
N PHE A 253 -10.33 -41.22 4.40
CA PHE A 253 -11.76 -41.50 4.21
C PHE A 253 -12.67 -41.04 5.36
N GLY A 254 -12.19 -41.05 6.61
CA GLY A 254 -12.95 -40.52 7.75
C GLY A 254 -13.20 -39.01 7.65
N LYS A 255 -12.14 -38.24 7.35
CA LYS A 255 -12.26 -36.78 7.15
C LYS A 255 -13.04 -36.44 5.89
N LEU A 256 -12.89 -37.26 4.83
CA LEU A 256 -13.68 -37.14 3.61
C LEU A 256 -15.18 -37.26 3.91
N ARG A 257 -15.57 -38.27 4.70
CA ARG A 257 -16.97 -38.45 5.13
C ARG A 257 -17.50 -37.21 5.85
N GLU A 258 -16.76 -36.65 6.80
CA GLU A 258 -17.16 -35.43 7.52
C GLU A 258 -17.37 -34.25 6.58
N THR A 259 -16.44 -34.04 5.65
CA THR A 259 -16.52 -32.97 4.65
C THR A 259 -17.72 -33.15 3.72
N LEU A 260 -17.99 -34.39 3.28
CA LEU A 260 -19.15 -34.73 2.44
C LEU A 260 -20.48 -34.57 3.18
N VAL A 261 -20.56 -34.86 4.48
CA VAL A 261 -21.76 -34.59 5.29
C VAL A 261 -22.04 -33.10 5.39
N ARG A 262 -21.01 -32.26 5.53
CA ARG A 262 -21.18 -30.79 5.51
C ARG A 262 -21.70 -30.31 4.15
N LEU A 263 -21.15 -30.84 3.06
CA LEU A 263 -21.63 -30.55 1.71
C LEU A 263 -23.07 -31.02 1.50
N ALA A 264 -23.44 -32.21 1.99
CA ALA A 264 -24.80 -32.74 1.93
C ALA A 264 -25.80 -31.86 2.70
N GLY A 265 -25.39 -31.33 3.85
CA GLY A 265 -26.21 -30.42 4.65
C GLY A 265 -26.48 -29.08 3.96
N ALA A 266 -25.53 -28.59 3.16
CA ALA A 266 -25.68 -27.36 2.38
C ALA A 266 -26.41 -27.59 1.04
N HIS A 267 -26.23 -28.76 0.42
CA HIS A 267 -26.70 -29.09 -0.93
C HIS A 267 -27.40 -30.45 -0.97
N ALA A 268 -28.56 -30.54 -0.32
CA ALA A 268 -29.34 -31.78 -0.24
C ALA A 268 -29.84 -32.28 -1.62
N ASP A 269 -29.88 -31.40 -2.62
CA ASP A 269 -30.29 -31.66 -4.00
C ASP A 269 -29.15 -32.18 -4.89
N ALA A 270 -27.91 -32.19 -4.41
CA ALA A 270 -26.75 -32.71 -5.15
C ALA A 270 -26.73 -34.25 -5.13
N GLN A 271 -27.29 -34.85 -6.18
CA GLN A 271 -27.53 -36.29 -6.29
C GLN A 271 -26.25 -37.15 -6.23
N TRP A 272 -25.08 -36.58 -6.50
CA TRP A 272 -23.80 -37.28 -6.46
C TRP A 272 -23.26 -37.48 -5.03
N ILE A 273 -23.73 -36.72 -4.05
CA ILE A 273 -23.18 -36.76 -2.69
C ILE A 273 -23.58 -38.04 -1.96
N ALA A 274 -24.84 -38.46 -2.07
CA ALA A 274 -25.35 -39.64 -1.36
C ALA A 274 -24.64 -40.95 -1.78
N PRO A 275 -24.49 -41.26 -3.09
CA PRO A 275 -23.72 -42.44 -3.52
C PRO A 275 -22.25 -42.38 -3.11
N LEU A 276 -21.65 -41.18 -3.06
CA LEU A 276 -20.27 -41.02 -2.62
C LEU A 276 -20.11 -41.26 -1.11
N LEU A 277 -21.05 -40.76 -0.30
CA LEU A 277 -21.10 -41.05 1.14
C LEU A 277 -21.26 -42.55 1.41
N GLU A 278 -22.07 -43.24 0.63
CA GLU A 278 -22.23 -44.70 0.69
C GLU A 278 -20.92 -45.42 0.34
N ALA A 279 -20.27 -45.06 -0.77
CA ALA A 279 -18.99 -45.64 -1.15
C ALA A 279 -17.90 -45.43 -0.08
N VAL A 280 -17.84 -44.23 0.53
CA VAL A 280 -16.90 -43.94 1.62
C VAL A 280 -17.21 -44.75 2.88
N ARG A 281 -18.49 -44.96 3.22
CA ARG A 281 -18.90 -45.84 4.31
C ARG A 281 -18.40 -47.27 4.06
N ASP A 282 -18.65 -47.81 2.87
CA ASP A 282 -18.28 -49.18 2.53
C ASP A 282 -16.75 -49.39 2.56
N ILE A 283 -15.97 -48.37 2.16
CA ILE A 283 -14.50 -48.37 2.30
C ILE A 283 -14.08 -48.43 3.77
N LEU A 284 -14.65 -47.58 4.63
CA LEU A 284 -14.33 -47.56 6.05
C LEU A 284 -14.68 -48.90 6.73
N GLU A 285 -15.81 -49.51 6.38
CA GLU A 285 -16.20 -50.84 6.88
C GLU A 285 -15.28 -51.95 6.36
N ALA A 286 -14.74 -51.82 5.15
CA ALA A 286 -13.75 -52.75 4.62
C ALA A 286 -12.39 -52.60 5.32
N GLU A 287 -11.94 -51.36 5.57
CA GLU A 287 -10.74 -51.07 6.35
C GLU A 287 -10.82 -51.65 7.76
N GLU A 288 -11.96 -51.47 8.44
CA GLU A 288 -12.19 -52.02 9.77
C GLU A 288 -12.14 -53.55 9.78
N ARG A 289 -12.77 -54.21 8.80
CA ARG A 289 -12.71 -55.67 8.64
C ARG A 289 -11.28 -56.18 8.38
N LEU A 290 -10.50 -55.47 7.58
CA LEU A 290 -9.09 -55.82 7.32
C LEU A 290 -8.24 -55.69 8.58
N LEU A 291 -8.45 -54.64 9.37
CA LEU A 291 -7.76 -54.42 10.64
C LEU A 291 -8.15 -55.44 11.72
N ALA A 292 -9.40 -55.92 11.71
CA ALA A 292 -9.88 -57.00 12.58
C ALA A 292 -9.40 -58.40 12.14
N SER A 293 -8.87 -58.55 10.93
CA SER A 293 -8.37 -59.81 10.40
C SER A 293 -7.00 -60.21 11.00
N PRO A 294 -6.54 -61.46 10.81
CA PRO A 294 -5.21 -61.88 11.24
C PRO A 294 -4.07 -60.99 10.71
N LEU A 295 -4.21 -60.40 9.52
CA LEU A 295 -3.21 -59.49 8.95
C LEU A 295 -3.07 -58.20 9.76
N GLY A 296 -4.18 -57.65 10.28
CA GLY A 296 -4.17 -56.48 11.16
C GLY A 296 -3.64 -56.76 12.57
N MET A 297 -3.32 -58.02 12.89
CA MET A 297 -2.65 -58.40 14.15
C MET A 297 -1.13 -58.44 14.03
N ILE A 298 -0.59 -58.51 12.80
CA ILE A 298 0.86 -58.68 12.57
C ILE A 298 1.62 -57.35 12.71
N ASP A 299 0.95 -56.20 12.49
CA ASP A 299 1.59 -54.88 12.60
C ASP A 299 0.76 -53.89 13.47
N PRO A 300 1.23 -53.56 14.69
CA PRO A 300 0.58 -52.55 15.55
C PRO A 300 0.68 -51.12 14.98
N ALA A 301 1.55 -50.83 14.01
CA ALA A 301 1.60 -49.53 13.32
C ALA A 301 0.36 -49.30 12.44
N LEU A 302 -0.19 -50.36 11.83
CA LEU A 302 -1.47 -50.29 11.09
C LEU A 302 -2.65 -49.94 12.01
N ARG A 303 -2.63 -50.41 13.26
CA ARG A 303 -3.64 -50.03 14.29
C ARG A 303 -3.49 -48.59 14.77
N SER A 304 -2.29 -48.03 14.70
CA SER A 304 -1.99 -46.65 15.11
C SER A 304 -2.60 -45.65 14.13
N SER A 305 -2.59 -45.96 12.83
CA SER A 305 -3.25 -45.16 11.79
C SER A 305 -4.78 -45.27 11.86
N ALA A 306 -5.30 -46.44 12.25
CA ALA A 306 -6.74 -46.67 12.41
C ALA A 306 -7.36 -45.98 13.63
N ARG A 307 -6.60 -45.81 14.72
CA ARG A 307 -7.11 -45.20 15.96
C ARG A 307 -7.39 -43.69 15.86
N PHE A 308 -6.86 -43.01 14.84
CA PHE A 308 -7.23 -41.62 14.56
C PHE A 308 -8.62 -41.47 13.92
N LEU A 309 -9.29 -42.57 13.53
CA LEU A 309 -10.60 -42.55 12.88
C LEU A 309 -11.79 -42.78 13.83
N SER A 310 -11.57 -43.12 15.10
CA SER A 310 -12.64 -43.55 16.03
C SER A 310 -12.89 -42.61 17.22
N ALA A 311 -11.99 -41.66 17.53
CA ALA A 311 -12.14 -40.76 18.68
C ALA A 311 -12.67 -39.37 18.27
N ALA A 312 -13.89 -39.30 17.72
CA ALA A 312 -14.62 -38.05 17.52
C ALA A 312 -16.06 -38.22 18.01
N GLY A 313 -16.22 -38.23 19.33
CA GLY A 313 -17.51 -38.43 19.97
C GLY A 313 -17.49 -38.10 21.47
N ALA A 314 -17.04 -36.90 21.83
CA ALA A 314 -17.38 -36.27 23.12
C ALA A 314 -17.01 -34.79 23.08
N SER A 315 -18.05 -33.96 22.96
CA SER A 315 -18.01 -32.54 23.32
C SER A 315 -17.96 -32.45 24.84
N ASP A 316 -17.04 -31.66 25.40
CA ASP A 316 -17.31 -30.96 26.65
C ASP A 316 -16.71 -29.55 26.63
N ALA A 317 -17.56 -28.62 27.03
CA ALA A 317 -17.32 -27.19 27.12
C ALA A 317 -16.92 -26.82 28.57
N HIS A 318 -16.28 -25.64 28.67
CA HIS A 318 -15.81 -24.94 29.88
C HIS A 318 -14.46 -25.41 30.45
N ASN A 319 -13.39 -24.66 30.16
CA ASN A 319 -13.02 -23.54 31.03
C ASN A 319 -12.05 -22.58 30.33
N SER A 320 -12.28 -21.28 30.55
CA SER A 320 -11.39 -20.19 30.19
C SER A 320 -10.45 -19.96 31.36
N GLU A 321 -9.14 -20.01 31.14
CA GLU A 321 -8.13 -19.05 31.66
C GLU A 321 -6.72 -19.58 31.36
N GLN A 322 -5.89 -18.70 30.79
CA GLN A 322 -4.42 -18.79 30.70
C GLN A 322 -3.82 -20.09 30.13
N ALA A 323 -3.63 -20.14 28.81
CA ALA A 323 -2.72 -21.10 28.19
C ALA A 323 -1.51 -20.37 27.58
N VAL A 324 -0.42 -20.45 28.33
CA VAL A 324 0.97 -20.21 27.93
C VAL A 324 1.25 -20.91 26.60
N VAL A 325 2.01 -20.22 25.75
CA VAL A 325 2.34 -20.67 24.41
C VAL A 325 3.18 -21.96 24.49
N ALA A 326 2.59 -23.10 24.14
CA ALA A 326 3.31 -24.36 23.98
C ALA A 326 3.39 -24.70 22.48
N ALA A 327 4.62 -24.73 21.98
CA ALA A 327 4.95 -25.18 20.63
C ALA A 327 4.83 -26.71 20.51
N PRO A 328 4.63 -27.26 19.30
CA PRO A 328 4.78 -28.69 19.07
C PRO A 328 6.07 -29.06 18.33
N GLU A 329 6.61 -30.20 18.74
CA GLU A 329 7.77 -30.87 18.17
C GLU A 329 7.50 -31.38 16.75
N GLU A 330 8.04 -30.71 15.74
CA GLU A 330 8.42 -31.33 14.46
C GLU A 330 9.92 -31.10 14.28
N ALA A 331 10.70 -32.17 14.43
CA ALA A 331 12.16 -32.19 14.32
C ALA A 331 12.64 -32.03 12.87
N GLY A 332 12.49 -30.81 12.34
CA GLY A 332 13.20 -30.34 11.15
C GLY A 332 14.01 -29.09 11.52
N ALA A 333 15.22 -28.92 11.01
CA ALA A 333 16.11 -27.82 11.35
C ALA A 333 15.57 -26.46 10.87
N ALA A 334 14.67 -25.87 11.67
CA ALA A 334 14.13 -24.53 11.50
C ALA A 334 15.25 -23.51 11.26
N MET A 335 15.03 -22.56 10.36
CA MET A 335 16.10 -21.68 9.94
C MET A 335 16.46 -20.69 11.05
N GLU A 336 17.73 -20.71 11.45
CA GLU A 336 18.26 -19.82 12.48
C GLU A 336 18.39 -18.38 11.99
N LEU A 337 17.89 -17.44 12.78
CA LEU A 337 18.10 -16.01 12.65
C LEU A 337 19.51 -15.67 13.18
N SER A 338 20.54 -16.24 12.56
CA SER A 338 21.97 -16.08 12.91
C SER A 338 22.54 -14.68 12.55
N GLY A 339 21.66 -13.68 12.46
CA GLY A 339 21.97 -12.33 11.99
C GLY A 339 22.23 -12.22 10.49
N ARG A 340 22.33 -13.31 9.72
CA ARG A 340 22.48 -13.24 8.26
C ARG A 340 21.16 -12.84 7.60
N GLY A 341 21.25 -12.21 6.43
CA GLY A 341 20.08 -11.85 5.63
C GLY A 341 19.42 -13.07 5.01
N LEU A 342 18.09 -13.08 5.04
CA LEU A 342 17.28 -14.18 4.55
C LEU A 342 16.44 -13.71 3.37
N LEU A 343 16.48 -14.45 2.26
CA LEU A 343 15.65 -14.21 1.11
C LEU A 343 14.29 -14.89 1.31
N LEU A 344 13.24 -14.10 1.40
CA LEU A 344 11.86 -14.54 1.37
C LEU A 344 11.34 -14.45 -0.06
N LEU A 345 10.91 -15.58 -0.62
CA LEU A 345 10.17 -15.64 -1.86
C LEU A 345 8.70 -15.86 -1.49
N VAL A 346 7.87 -14.87 -1.77
CA VAL A 346 6.45 -14.88 -1.41
C VAL A 346 5.64 -14.81 -2.70
N ASP A 347 4.85 -15.86 -2.95
CA ASP A 347 4.00 -15.92 -4.14
C ASP A 347 3.03 -14.73 -4.17
N GLY A 348 2.83 -14.17 -5.36
CA GLY A 348 1.99 -12.99 -5.58
C GLY A 348 2.57 -11.66 -5.07
N THR A 349 3.67 -11.65 -4.31
CA THR A 349 4.35 -10.41 -3.86
C THR A 349 5.65 -10.16 -4.59
N GLY A 350 6.56 -11.15 -4.56
CA GLY A 350 7.93 -11.03 -5.05
C GLY A 350 8.97 -11.43 -4.00
N SER A 351 10.20 -10.96 -4.20
CA SER A 351 11.34 -11.26 -3.34
C SER A 351 11.54 -10.17 -2.26
N CYS A 352 11.71 -10.58 -1.01
CA CYS A 352 12.04 -9.68 0.09
C CYS A 352 13.27 -10.15 0.88
N LEU A 353 14.09 -9.21 1.35
CA LEU A 353 15.25 -9.48 2.20
C LEU A 353 14.87 -9.24 3.66
N LEU A 354 14.86 -10.28 4.49
CA LEU A 354 14.62 -10.20 5.92
C LEU A 354 15.94 -10.05 6.68
N LEU A 355 16.03 -9.02 7.52
CA LEU A 355 17.20 -8.67 8.33
C LEU A 355 16.81 -8.53 9.80
N PRO A 356 17.18 -9.48 10.68
CA PRO A 356 16.80 -9.47 12.10
C PRO A 356 17.78 -8.64 12.96
N ARG A 357 18.29 -7.51 12.44
CA ARG A 357 19.31 -6.69 13.13
C ARG A 357 18.75 -5.33 13.51
N PRO A 358 19.12 -4.79 14.70
CA PRO A 358 18.75 -3.44 15.10
C PRO A 358 19.50 -2.37 14.29
N ARG A 359 20.64 -2.69 13.68
CA ARG A 359 21.40 -1.79 12.80
C ARG A 359 21.63 -2.45 11.45
N VAL A 360 21.22 -1.79 10.39
CA VAL A 360 21.36 -2.26 9.00
C VAL A 360 22.14 -1.23 8.19
N ARG A 361 23.27 -1.65 7.59
CA ARG A 361 24.10 -0.77 6.77
C ARG A 361 23.65 -0.80 5.32
N LEU A 362 23.50 0.39 4.76
CA LEU A 362 23.19 0.64 3.36
C LEU A 362 24.46 1.15 2.66
N GLY A 363 24.80 0.59 1.51
CA GLY A 363 26.02 0.96 0.81
C GLY A 363 26.10 0.43 -0.61
N ARG A 364 27.22 0.70 -1.26
CA ARG A 364 27.50 0.26 -2.63
C ARG A 364 27.55 -1.27 -2.71
N GLU A 365 27.01 -1.83 -3.78
CA GLU A 365 27.21 -3.23 -4.11
C GLU A 365 28.71 -3.62 -4.11
N GLY A 366 29.04 -4.78 -3.53
CA GLY A 366 30.41 -5.28 -3.39
C GLY A 366 31.21 -4.74 -2.19
N SER A 367 30.64 -3.89 -1.33
CA SER A 367 31.34 -3.35 -0.14
C SER A 367 31.14 -4.14 1.17
N GLY A 368 30.48 -5.30 1.13
CA GLY A 368 30.23 -6.13 2.32
C GLY A 368 29.21 -5.57 3.31
N VAL A 369 28.32 -4.69 2.86
CA VAL A 369 27.18 -4.17 3.64
C VAL A 369 25.98 -5.13 3.62
N GLU A 370 25.08 -5.01 4.60
CA GLU A 370 23.86 -5.84 4.64
C GLU A 370 22.90 -5.56 3.48
N VAL A 371 22.80 -4.28 3.06
CA VAL A 371 21.97 -3.88 1.92
C VAL A 371 22.84 -3.29 0.81
N PRO A 372 23.32 -4.13 -0.12
CA PRO A 372 24.18 -3.72 -1.23
C PRO A 372 23.35 -3.13 -2.38
N LEU A 373 23.26 -1.80 -2.43
CA LEU A 373 22.45 -1.09 -3.42
C LEU A 373 23.25 -0.81 -4.71
N PRO A 374 22.59 -0.90 -5.89
CA PRO A 374 23.22 -0.56 -7.15
C PRO A 374 23.36 0.96 -7.32
N GLY A 375 24.43 1.40 -8.00
CA GLY A 375 24.68 2.79 -8.37
C GLY A 375 25.86 3.47 -7.64
N PRO A 376 26.07 4.78 -7.89
CA PRO A 376 27.22 5.51 -7.37
C PRO A 376 27.05 5.88 -5.88
N LEU A 377 27.14 4.89 -5.02
CA LEU A 377 27.11 5.04 -3.56
C LEU A 377 28.50 4.89 -2.94
N GLN A 378 28.61 5.34 -1.69
CA GLN A 378 29.79 5.06 -0.87
C GLN A 378 29.74 3.61 -0.38
N ALA A 379 30.91 3.04 -0.04
CA ALA A 379 30.99 1.69 0.52
C ALA A 379 30.10 1.53 1.77
N HIS A 380 30.06 2.55 2.61
CA HIS A 380 29.12 2.73 3.72
C HIS A 380 28.44 4.08 3.53
N HIS A 381 27.18 4.08 3.11
CA HIS A 381 26.48 5.32 2.73
C HIS A 381 25.50 5.80 3.79
N ALA A 382 24.80 4.89 4.44
CA ALA A 382 23.91 5.19 5.56
C ALA A 382 23.72 3.96 6.45
N ASP A 383 23.24 4.17 7.67
CA ASP A 383 22.72 3.13 8.55
C ASP A 383 21.24 3.40 8.83
N ILE A 384 20.45 2.34 8.91
CA ILE A 384 19.14 2.36 9.56
C ILE A 384 19.30 1.74 10.93
N VAL A 385 18.97 2.49 11.97
CA VAL A 385 19.14 2.11 13.37
C VAL A 385 17.79 2.10 14.05
N ARG A 386 17.42 0.97 14.64
CA ARG A 386 16.26 0.82 15.51
C ARG A 386 16.67 1.18 16.94
N GLU A 387 15.95 2.12 17.54
CA GLU A 387 16.10 2.50 18.95
C GLU A 387 14.71 2.36 19.61
N GLY A 388 14.46 1.22 20.26
CA GLY A 388 13.12 0.89 20.75
C GLY A 388 12.17 0.56 19.60
N GLU A 389 11.03 1.25 19.52
CA GLU A 389 10.04 1.12 18.44
C GLU A 389 10.30 2.11 17.27
N ASP A 390 11.25 3.03 17.45
CA ASP A 390 11.58 4.08 16.49
C ASP A 390 12.74 3.69 15.56
N TYR A 391 12.70 4.22 14.34
CA TYR A 391 13.73 4.01 13.34
C TYR A 391 14.41 5.32 12.97
N PHE A 392 15.74 5.34 13.04
CA PHE A 392 16.57 6.46 12.63
C PHE A 392 17.38 6.12 11.38
N LEU A 393 17.44 7.07 10.45
CA LEU A 393 18.42 7.04 9.37
C LEU A 393 19.64 7.87 9.79
N GLU A 394 20.83 7.26 9.77
CA GLU A 394 22.12 7.92 10.00
C GLU A 394 22.92 7.96 8.69
N ALA A 395 23.04 9.13 8.07
CA ALA A 395 23.75 9.33 6.82
C ALA A 395 25.27 9.46 7.03
N ARG A 396 26.04 8.74 6.21
CA ARG A 396 27.50 8.92 6.04
C ARG A 396 27.82 9.61 4.71
N GLY A 397 26.97 9.42 3.72
CA GLY A 397 26.99 10.08 2.41
C GLY A 397 25.85 11.08 2.21
N ARG A 398 25.62 11.48 0.95
CA ARG A 398 24.53 12.39 0.57
C ARG A 398 23.18 11.67 0.65
N VAL A 399 22.39 11.98 1.68
CA VAL A 399 21.04 11.42 1.85
C VAL A 399 19.99 12.53 1.87
N ARG A 400 18.84 12.27 1.25
CA ARG A 400 17.65 13.09 1.37
C ARG A 400 16.47 12.26 1.86
N VAL A 401 15.72 12.80 2.82
CA VAL A 401 14.43 12.26 3.26
C VAL A 401 13.36 13.30 2.95
N ASN A 402 12.32 12.92 2.20
CA ASN A 402 11.25 13.83 1.75
C ASN A 402 11.81 15.11 1.10
N HIS A 403 12.78 14.94 0.20
CA HIS A 403 13.49 16.01 -0.53
C HIS A 403 14.36 16.94 0.32
N ARG A 404 14.52 16.70 1.62
CA ARG A 404 15.38 17.49 2.51
C ARG A 404 16.67 16.73 2.82
N PRO A 405 17.85 17.39 2.81
CA PRO A 405 19.09 16.74 3.24
C PRO A 405 18.96 16.30 4.70
N ALA A 406 19.40 15.08 5.00
CA ALA A 406 19.31 14.49 6.33
C ALA A 406 20.66 13.92 6.76
N GLN A 407 21.02 14.13 8.03
CA GLN A 407 22.25 13.59 8.62
C GLN A 407 21.91 12.51 9.66
N ARG A 408 21.04 12.83 10.62
CA ARG A 408 20.30 11.86 11.44
C ARG A 408 18.84 12.28 11.48
N VAL A 409 17.91 11.39 11.18
CA VAL A 409 16.48 11.72 11.14
C VAL A 409 15.62 10.54 11.58
N LEU A 410 14.59 10.83 12.37
CA LEU A 410 13.54 9.87 12.72
C LEU A 410 12.69 9.59 11.48
N LEU A 411 12.59 8.33 11.07
CA LEU A 411 11.78 7.89 9.95
C LEU A 411 10.33 7.68 10.37
N ARG A 412 9.41 8.05 9.49
CA ARG A 412 7.97 7.83 9.64
C ARG A 412 7.44 7.06 8.45
N ASP A 413 6.34 6.34 8.65
CA ASP A 413 5.66 5.62 7.57
C ASP A 413 5.37 6.54 6.36
N GLY A 414 5.73 6.07 5.18
CA GLY A 414 5.62 6.81 3.92
C GLY A 414 6.82 7.69 3.56
N ASP A 415 7.82 7.83 4.44
CA ASP A 415 9.00 8.66 4.17
C ASP A 415 9.78 8.16 2.95
N ARG A 416 10.06 9.11 2.04
CA ARG A 416 10.81 8.84 0.80
C ARG A 416 12.29 9.10 1.04
N ILE A 417 13.09 8.05 1.00
CA ILE A 417 14.53 8.08 1.21
C ILE A 417 15.23 8.01 -0.15
N VAL A 418 16.17 8.94 -0.37
CA VAL A 418 17.05 8.97 -1.54
C VAL A 418 18.50 8.96 -1.07
N LEU A 419 19.24 7.92 -1.44
CA LEU A 419 20.68 7.79 -1.19
C LEU A 419 21.44 8.13 -2.48
N GLY A 420 22.37 9.08 -2.39
CA GLY A 420 23.08 9.60 -3.57
C GLY A 420 22.11 10.21 -4.59
N GLU A 421 22.24 9.78 -5.85
CA GLU A 421 21.45 10.31 -6.97
C GLU A 421 20.37 9.33 -7.47
N SER A 422 20.56 8.02 -7.25
CA SER A 422 19.79 6.98 -7.93
C SER A 422 19.05 6.02 -7.01
N ALA A 423 19.56 5.75 -5.80
CA ALA A 423 18.97 4.76 -4.91
C ALA A 423 17.77 5.37 -4.17
N LYS A 424 16.56 4.93 -4.53
CA LYS A 424 15.30 5.45 -3.99
C LYS A 424 14.52 4.33 -3.33
N MET A 425 14.00 4.61 -2.14
CA MET A 425 13.15 3.69 -1.39
C MET A 425 12.13 4.46 -0.54
N THR A 426 11.07 3.78 -0.15
CA THR A 426 10.07 4.31 0.78
C THR A 426 10.10 3.49 2.06
N PHE A 427 10.16 4.17 3.20
CA PHE A 427 10.05 3.53 4.51
C PHE A 427 8.57 3.29 4.84
N HIS A 428 8.26 2.10 5.32
CA HIS A 428 6.94 1.70 5.74
C HIS A 428 6.98 1.05 7.11
N GLN A 429 6.11 1.50 8.01
CA GLN A 429 5.91 0.91 9.34
C GLN A 429 4.39 0.88 9.59
N PRO A 430 3.71 -0.21 9.17
CA PRO A 430 2.24 -0.25 9.12
C PRO A 430 1.54 -0.02 10.47
N SER A 431 2.25 -0.21 11.57
CA SER A 431 1.78 0.08 12.92
C SER A 431 2.93 0.65 13.74
N ALA A 432 2.70 1.76 14.43
CA ALA A 432 3.68 2.32 15.38
C ALA A 432 4.03 1.37 16.53
N LYS A 433 3.16 0.40 16.84
CA LYS A 433 3.39 -0.65 17.85
C LYS A 433 4.16 -1.86 17.31
N SER A 434 4.47 -1.87 16.02
CA SER A 434 5.28 -2.92 15.41
C SER A 434 6.73 -2.45 15.37
N ALA A 435 7.61 -3.21 16.00
CA ALA A 435 9.04 -2.98 15.86
C ALA A 435 9.58 -3.44 14.49
N THR A 436 8.78 -4.14 13.68
CA THR A 436 9.14 -4.49 12.30
C THR A 436 8.77 -3.36 11.33
N ALA A 437 9.70 -3.03 10.44
CA ALA A 437 9.48 -2.05 9.37
C ALA A 437 9.96 -2.59 8.00
N VAL A 438 9.56 -1.93 6.92
CA VAL A 438 9.85 -2.34 5.55
C VAL A 438 10.40 -1.17 4.74
N LEU A 439 11.51 -1.39 4.03
CA LEU A 439 12.00 -0.49 3.00
C LEU A 439 11.56 -1.03 1.64
N LYS A 440 10.66 -0.31 0.96
CA LYS A 440 10.23 -0.65 -0.39
C LYS A 440 11.16 0.00 -1.41
N LEU A 441 11.86 -0.81 -2.19
CA LEU A 441 12.83 -0.35 -3.16
C LEU A 441 12.13 0.09 -4.46
N SER A 442 12.63 1.17 -5.07
CA SER A 442 12.24 1.48 -6.44
C SER A 442 12.78 0.46 -7.43
N SER A 443 12.18 0.34 -8.62
CA SER A 443 12.60 -0.63 -9.64
C SER A 443 14.10 -0.54 -10.01
N ARG A 444 14.68 0.67 -9.97
CA ARG A 444 16.11 0.91 -10.26
C ARG A 444 17.04 0.65 -9.07
N SER A 445 16.49 0.29 -7.91
CA SER A 445 17.21 0.06 -6.67
C SER A 445 17.04 -1.37 -6.14
N ARG A 446 16.43 -2.27 -6.94
CA ARG A 446 16.32 -3.69 -6.60
C ARG A 446 17.70 -4.31 -6.37
N LEU A 447 17.79 -5.19 -5.38
CA LEU A 447 19.04 -5.91 -5.08
C LEU A 447 19.14 -7.17 -5.95
N ALA A 448 20.23 -7.93 -5.79
CA ALA A 448 20.36 -9.26 -6.37
C ALA A 448 19.15 -10.15 -6.01
N GLN A 449 18.85 -11.14 -6.86
CA GLN A 449 17.69 -12.04 -6.72
C GLN A 449 16.33 -11.32 -6.76
N ASP A 450 16.28 -10.17 -7.45
CA ASP A 450 15.09 -9.33 -7.64
C ASP A 450 14.41 -8.87 -6.35
N VAL A 451 15.19 -8.72 -5.27
CA VAL A 451 14.67 -8.19 -4.00
C VAL A 451 14.10 -6.80 -4.21
N GLU A 452 12.81 -6.65 -3.98
CA GLU A 452 12.07 -5.40 -4.11
C GLU A 452 11.68 -4.77 -2.76
N CYS A 453 11.76 -5.53 -1.68
CA CYS A 453 11.50 -5.04 -0.33
C CYS A 453 12.52 -5.57 0.67
N ILE A 454 12.83 -4.78 1.69
CA ILE A 454 13.71 -5.18 2.79
C ILE A 454 12.90 -5.10 4.08
N VAL A 455 12.77 -6.23 4.78
CA VAL A 455 12.07 -6.33 6.07
C VAL A 455 13.10 -6.18 7.18
N LEU A 456 13.03 -5.06 7.90
CA LEU A 456 13.76 -4.79 9.13
C LEU A 456 13.02 -5.51 10.25
N PHE A 457 13.38 -6.77 10.49
CA PHE A 457 12.58 -7.71 11.27
C PHE A 457 12.86 -7.58 12.77
N ASP A 458 11.79 -7.53 13.55
CA ASP A 458 11.80 -7.58 15.01
C ASP A 458 10.47 -8.12 15.54
N GLY A 459 10.53 -9.30 16.18
CA GLY A 459 9.36 -9.96 16.76
C GLY A 459 8.44 -10.62 15.73
N ALA A 460 7.63 -9.83 15.02
CA ALA A 460 6.62 -10.34 14.09
C ALA A 460 6.46 -9.50 12.82
N CYS A 461 6.37 -10.18 11.67
CA CYS A 461 6.12 -9.60 10.36
C CYS A 461 4.84 -10.20 9.76
N THR A 462 3.95 -9.33 9.29
CA THR A 462 2.67 -9.73 8.70
C THR A 462 2.73 -9.66 7.18
N LEU A 463 2.22 -10.68 6.51
CA LEU A 463 2.05 -10.74 5.07
C LEU A 463 0.58 -10.93 4.74
N GLY A 464 0.09 -10.32 3.66
CA GLY A 464 -1.30 -10.46 3.24
C GLY A 464 -1.80 -9.28 2.40
N PRO A 465 -3.06 -9.31 1.93
CA PRO A 465 -3.59 -8.28 1.03
C PRO A 465 -3.85 -6.94 1.74
N GLN A 466 -3.98 -6.96 3.08
CA GLN A 466 -4.41 -5.82 3.87
C GLN A 466 -3.40 -4.66 3.79
N ALA A 467 -3.88 -3.43 3.87
CA ALA A 467 -3.04 -2.24 3.88
C ALA A 467 -2.11 -2.18 5.12
N SER A 468 -2.49 -2.84 6.22
CA SER A 468 -1.72 -2.94 7.46
C SER A 468 -0.70 -4.09 7.46
N ALA A 469 -0.57 -4.85 6.37
CA ALA A 469 0.47 -5.86 6.24
C ALA A 469 1.84 -5.23 5.95
N HIS A 470 2.91 -5.79 6.53
CA HIS A 470 4.27 -5.36 6.24
C HIS A 470 4.65 -5.68 4.80
N VAL A 471 4.32 -6.90 4.35
CA VAL A 471 4.54 -7.35 2.97
C VAL A 471 3.19 -7.63 2.33
N ARG A 472 2.83 -6.82 1.33
CA ARG A 472 1.50 -6.88 0.72
C ARG A 472 1.43 -7.90 -0.42
N THR A 473 0.58 -8.90 -0.29
CA THR A 473 0.28 -9.85 -1.38
C THR A 473 -0.69 -9.21 -2.37
N ARG A 474 -0.52 -9.51 -3.67
CA ARG A 474 -1.43 -9.01 -4.73
C ARG A 474 -2.72 -9.82 -4.81
N GLU A 475 -2.66 -11.07 -4.39
CA GLU A 475 -3.72 -12.07 -4.49
C GLU A 475 -3.90 -12.75 -3.14
N GLY A 476 -5.09 -13.30 -2.93
CA GLY A 476 -5.46 -14.05 -1.74
C GLY A 476 -6.06 -13.23 -0.59
N ASP A 477 -6.64 -13.94 0.37
CA ASP A 477 -7.29 -13.39 1.57
C ASP A 477 -6.55 -13.78 2.86
N THR A 478 -5.62 -14.74 2.81
CA THR A 478 -4.92 -15.20 4.02
C THR A 478 -3.90 -14.18 4.47
N ARG A 479 -3.97 -13.81 5.76
CA ARG A 479 -2.86 -13.13 6.42
C ARG A 479 -1.91 -14.17 6.99
N VAL A 480 -0.62 -14.00 6.77
CA VAL A 480 0.42 -14.85 7.38
C VAL A 480 1.19 -14.01 8.38
N VAL A 481 1.43 -14.57 9.55
CA VAL A 481 2.30 -13.95 10.57
C VAL A 481 3.58 -14.76 10.64
N LEU A 482 4.68 -14.14 10.24
CA LEU A 482 6.03 -14.62 10.53
C LEU A 482 6.43 -14.11 11.90
N TYR A 483 7.03 -14.96 12.71
CA TYR A 483 7.50 -14.59 14.03
C TYR A 483 8.74 -15.39 14.41
N GLU A 484 9.52 -14.80 15.30
CA GLU A 484 10.67 -15.48 15.90
C GLU A 484 10.24 -16.29 17.12
N TRP A 485 10.76 -17.51 17.21
CA TRP A 485 10.66 -18.36 18.38
C TRP A 485 12.00 -19.06 18.59
N GLU A 486 12.63 -18.88 19.75
CA GLU A 486 13.94 -19.47 20.08
C GLU A 486 15.00 -19.27 18.98
N GLY A 487 15.10 -18.05 18.45
CA GLY A 487 16.08 -17.71 17.40
C GLY A 487 15.77 -18.32 16.02
N ARG A 488 14.58 -18.90 15.83
CA ARG A 488 14.15 -19.55 14.59
C ARG A 488 12.93 -18.86 14.01
N LEU A 489 12.83 -18.89 12.68
CA LEU A 489 11.70 -18.29 11.97
C LEU A 489 10.53 -19.27 11.83
N TYR A 490 9.37 -18.87 12.33
CA TYR A 490 8.11 -19.59 12.19
C TYR A 490 7.11 -18.77 11.38
N GLY A 491 6.14 -19.46 10.78
CA GLY A 491 4.97 -18.85 10.16
C GLY A 491 3.69 -19.47 10.69
N ARG A 492 2.61 -18.71 10.69
CA ARG A 492 1.25 -19.24 10.85
C ARG A 492 0.27 -18.45 9.99
N SER A 493 -0.78 -19.12 9.53
CA SER A 493 -1.93 -18.43 8.94
C SER A 493 -2.77 -17.77 10.04
N ASP A 494 -3.24 -16.57 9.76
CA ASP A 494 -4.17 -15.77 10.53
C ASP A 494 -5.36 -15.47 9.59
N PRO A 495 -6.35 -16.36 9.48
CA PRO A 495 -7.49 -16.12 8.60
C PRO A 495 -8.20 -14.82 9.00
N SER A 496 -8.54 -13.97 8.04
CA SER A 496 -9.23 -12.71 8.33
C SER A 496 -10.64 -12.99 8.87
N GLY A 497 -10.85 -12.86 10.18
CA GLY A 497 -12.14 -13.07 10.85
C GLY A 497 -11.97 -13.78 12.20
N ALA A 498 -13.07 -13.99 12.94
CA ALA A 498 -13.09 -14.59 14.28
C ALA A 498 -12.62 -16.08 14.36
N ALA A 499 -11.94 -16.59 13.33
CA ALA A 499 -11.35 -17.91 13.32
C ALA A 499 -10.04 -17.93 14.13
N ARG A 500 -9.75 -19.06 14.78
CA ARG A 500 -8.52 -19.21 15.57
C ARG A 500 -7.29 -19.17 14.64
N PRO A 501 -6.17 -18.56 15.05
CA PRO A 501 -4.92 -18.61 14.31
C PRO A 501 -4.53 -20.07 14.02
N GLY A 502 -4.01 -20.31 12.82
CA GLY A 502 -3.44 -21.59 12.44
C GLY A 502 -2.28 -21.99 13.36
N ARG A 503 -1.98 -23.29 13.40
CA ARG A 503 -0.84 -23.82 14.13
C ARG A 503 0.45 -23.24 13.55
N GLY A 504 1.32 -22.73 14.43
CA GLY A 504 2.66 -22.28 14.05
C GLY A 504 3.48 -23.39 13.44
N ALA A 505 4.21 -23.08 12.38
CA ALA A 505 5.00 -24.03 11.63
C ALA A 505 6.38 -23.45 11.30
N PRO A 506 7.47 -24.21 11.47
CA PRO A 506 8.82 -23.73 11.20
C PRO A 506 9.03 -23.51 9.70
N LEU A 507 9.73 -22.43 9.35
CA LEU A 507 10.22 -22.18 8.00
C LEU A 507 11.63 -22.76 7.85
N LEU A 508 11.76 -23.70 6.92
CA LEU A 508 13.00 -24.44 6.67
C LEU A 508 13.71 -23.88 5.44
N ALA A 509 15.02 -23.77 5.51
CA ALA A 509 15.82 -23.22 4.41
C ALA A 509 15.68 -24.08 3.14
N GLY A 510 15.40 -23.42 2.02
CA GLY A 510 15.16 -24.05 0.73
C GLY A 510 13.79 -24.72 0.57
N GLN A 511 13.00 -24.84 1.64
CA GLN A 511 11.67 -25.42 1.57
C GLN A 511 10.60 -24.35 1.38
N THR A 512 9.65 -24.71 0.53
CA THR A 512 8.44 -23.95 0.28
C THR A 512 7.36 -24.43 1.25
N ARG A 513 6.76 -23.51 2.01
CA ARG A 513 5.68 -23.82 2.94
C ARG A 513 4.42 -23.03 2.60
N ASP A 514 3.29 -23.72 2.66
CA ASP A 514 1.98 -23.17 2.32
C ASP A 514 1.23 -22.73 3.59
N PHE A 515 0.72 -21.50 3.58
CA PHE A 515 -0.10 -20.92 4.64
C PHE A 515 -1.41 -20.40 4.03
N GLY A 516 -2.32 -21.33 3.72
CA GLY A 516 -3.54 -21.02 2.97
C GLY A 516 -3.23 -20.81 1.49
N ASP A 517 -3.52 -19.63 0.99
CA ASP A 517 -3.21 -19.20 -0.40
C ASP A 517 -1.84 -18.51 -0.53
N VAL A 518 -1.13 -18.28 0.57
CA VAL A 518 0.22 -17.69 0.55
C VAL A 518 1.27 -18.78 0.70
N ARG A 519 2.14 -18.87 -0.31
CA ARG A 519 3.29 -19.77 -0.33
C ARG A 519 4.57 -18.99 -0.06
N ILE A 520 5.37 -19.48 0.88
CA ILE A 520 6.61 -18.83 1.31
C ILE A 520 7.77 -19.81 1.18
N THR A 521 8.80 -19.42 0.45
CA THR A 521 10.09 -20.13 0.42
C THR A 521 11.14 -19.24 1.06
N VAL A 522 11.94 -19.80 1.96
CA VAL A 522 13.02 -19.03 2.60
C VAL A 522 14.37 -19.59 2.23
N LYS A 523 15.32 -18.73 1.86
CA LYS A 523 16.69 -19.09 1.49
C LYS A 523 17.69 -18.17 2.19
N ALA A 524 18.94 -18.58 2.29
CA ALA A 524 20.01 -17.64 2.63
C ALA A 524 20.14 -16.62 1.48
N TYR A 525 20.24 -15.34 1.82
CA TYR A 525 20.48 -14.29 0.83
C TYR A 525 21.96 -14.30 0.40
N ASP A 526 22.21 -14.40 -0.91
CA ASP A 526 23.55 -14.31 -1.47
C ASP A 526 23.63 -13.10 -2.41
N PRO A 527 24.27 -12.00 -2.00
CA PRO A 527 24.39 -10.80 -2.81
C PRO A 527 25.26 -11.02 -4.06
N ALA A 528 26.06 -12.08 -4.13
CA ALA A 528 26.86 -12.42 -5.30
C ALA A 528 26.08 -13.21 -6.37
N SER A 529 24.90 -13.76 -6.02
CA SER A 529 24.08 -14.55 -6.93
C SER A 529 23.26 -13.65 -7.89
N ARG A 530 23.89 -13.17 -8.96
CA ARG A 530 23.15 -12.60 -10.11
C ARG A 530 22.62 -13.75 -10.97
N GLY A 531 21.30 -13.83 -11.11
CA GLY A 531 20.55 -14.99 -11.61
C GLY A 531 21.11 -15.63 -12.87
N ARG A 532 21.50 -16.91 -12.76
CA ARG A 532 21.23 -17.87 -13.83
C ARG A 532 19.75 -18.19 -13.72
N VAL A 533 18.97 -17.69 -14.67
CA VAL A 533 17.59 -18.16 -14.87
C VAL A 533 17.71 -19.62 -15.33
N ALA A 534 17.21 -20.55 -14.52
CA ALA A 534 16.96 -21.93 -14.93
C ALA A 534 15.53 -22.03 -15.46
#